data_AF-A0A363SX71-F1
#
_entry.id   AF-A0A363SX71-F1
#
_cell.length_a   1.000
_cell.length_b   1.000
_cell.length_c   1.000
_cell.angle_alpha   90.00
_cell.angle_beta   90.00
_cell.angle_gamma   90.00
#
_symmetry.space_group_name_H-M   'P 1'
#
loop_
_entity.id
_entity.type
_entity.pdbx_description
1 polymer ?
#
loop_
_entity_poly.entity_id
_entity_poly.type
_entity_poly.pdbx_seq_one_letter_code
_entity_poly.pdbx_strand_id
1 'polypeptide(L)'
;MAQKVNFLEKPFLLWMLANLGGFILLGLASLVVPRLTPLHNIFASTLMIALPISIPQWLALRRLGPVSWLWILSFPIGLLAAVLVFRDLPIGWLPFVDDESPLSITTGYLLGGLLIGLPQWYLLRPILSRASLFLLATAGGLALGILVVLITDLINISGILSIVVVALFYTGFTGIILSRGLVKPDSPRSFSSETVQPS
;
A
#
# COMPACT_ATOMS: atom_id res chain seq x y z
N MET A 1 21.48 16.61 23.99
CA MET A 1 22.09 15.96 22.81
C MET A 1 21.01 15.73 21.76
N ALA A 2 20.85 16.68 20.83
CA ALA A 2 19.86 16.61 19.77
C ALA A 2 20.55 16.22 18.46
N GLN A 3 20.98 14.95 18.37
CA GLN A 3 21.20 14.34 17.07
C GLN A 3 19.80 14.07 16.50
N LYS A 4 19.16 15.13 15.99
CA LYS A 4 17.91 15.05 15.23
C LYS A 4 18.26 14.23 14.00
N VAL A 5 17.99 12.94 14.10
CA VAL A 5 18.39 11.88 13.21
C VAL A 5 18.00 12.24 11.77
N ASN A 6 19.00 12.48 10.91
CA ASN A 6 18.86 12.67 9.44
C ASN A 6 18.15 11.49 8.73
N PHE A 7 17.80 10.42 9.45
CA PHE A 7 17.01 9.30 8.92
C PHE A 7 15.57 9.69 8.58
N LEU A 8 15.08 10.82 9.11
CA LEU A 8 13.83 11.45 8.69
C LEU A 8 13.89 12.03 7.24
N GLU A 9 15.07 12.13 6.63
CA GLU A 9 15.24 12.79 5.32
C GLU A 9 14.92 11.91 4.11
N LYS A 10 14.68 10.60 4.29
CA LYS A 10 14.44 9.68 3.15
C LYS A 10 13.16 8.86 3.28
N PRO A 11 11.96 9.49 3.26
CA PRO A 11 10.67 8.79 3.30
C PRO A 11 10.56 7.67 2.26
N PHE A 12 11.09 7.90 1.06
CA PHE A 12 11.12 6.91 -0.03
C PHE A 12 11.81 5.61 0.38
N LEU A 13 13.06 5.70 0.85
CA LEU A 13 13.85 4.52 1.20
C LEU A 13 13.23 3.78 2.38
N LEU A 14 12.76 4.51 3.39
CA LEU A 14 12.09 3.92 4.55
C LEU A 14 10.85 3.14 4.12
N TRP A 15 10.02 3.74 3.26
CA TRP A 15 8.81 3.11 2.74
C TRP A 15 9.12 1.88 1.87
N MET A 16 10.09 1.99 0.97
CA MET A 16 10.51 0.89 0.10
C MET A 16 11.04 -0.29 0.92
N LEU A 17 11.93 -0.04 1.88
CA LEU A 17 12.48 -1.09 2.75
C LEU A 17 11.42 -1.77 3.61
N ALA A 18 10.47 -1.00 4.15
CA ALA A 18 9.37 -1.57 4.94
C ALA A 18 8.52 -2.53 4.10
N ASN A 19 8.17 -2.14 2.88
CA ASN A 19 7.39 -2.99 2.01
C ASN A 19 8.16 -4.24 1.54
N LEU A 20 9.42 -4.09 1.13
CA LEU A 20 10.27 -5.23 0.79
C LEU A 20 10.41 -6.20 1.97
N GLY A 21 10.62 -5.67 3.17
CA GLY A 21 10.61 -6.46 4.41
C GLY A 21 9.29 -7.21 4.60
N GLY A 22 8.16 -6.58 4.34
CA GLY A 22 6.85 -7.23 4.41
C GLY A 22 6.65 -8.35 3.39
N PHE A 23 7.11 -8.18 2.15
CA PHE A 23 7.09 -9.24 1.14
C PHE A 23 8.04 -10.39 1.49
N ILE A 24 9.22 -10.10 2.06
CA ILE A 24 10.14 -11.13 2.56
C ILE A 24 9.47 -11.93 3.68
N LEU A 25 8.85 -11.25 4.66
CA LEU A 25 8.11 -11.91 5.74
C LEU A 25 6.95 -12.76 5.23
N LEU A 26 6.22 -12.29 4.22
CA LEU A 26 5.17 -13.06 3.55
C LEU A 26 5.75 -14.32 2.87
N GLY A 27 6.86 -14.17 2.14
CA GLY A 27 7.57 -15.29 1.53
C GLY A 27 8.01 -16.33 2.56
N LEU A 28 8.64 -15.89 3.65
CA LEU A 28 9.03 -16.77 4.76
C LEU A 28 7.82 -17.45 5.42
N ALA A 29 6.73 -16.71 5.65
CA ALA A 29 5.50 -17.28 6.18
C ALA A 29 4.95 -18.36 5.24
N SER A 30 4.98 -18.13 3.93
CA SER A 30 4.53 -19.11 2.93
C SER A 30 5.38 -20.39 2.85
N LEU A 31 6.59 -20.40 3.42
CA LEU A 31 7.39 -21.62 3.55
C LEU A 31 6.99 -22.46 4.77
N VAL A 32 6.44 -21.82 5.80
CA VAL A 32 6.07 -22.48 7.07
C VAL A 32 4.59 -22.90 7.06
N VAL A 33 3.73 -22.09 6.46
CA VAL A 33 2.27 -22.25 6.41
C VAL A 33 1.76 -23.47 5.64
N PRO A 34 2.41 -24.04 4.60
CA PRO A 34 1.90 -25.22 3.89
C PRO A 34 1.66 -26.41 4.82
N ARG A 35 2.29 -26.40 6.00
CA ARG A 35 2.13 -27.41 7.05
C ARG A 35 0.95 -27.16 8.00
N LEU A 36 0.31 -25.99 7.96
CA LEU A 36 -0.63 -25.53 8.99
C LEU A 36 -2.12 -25.69 8.68
N THR A 37 -2.54 -25.85 7.42
CA THR A 37 -3.86 -26.35 6.91
C THR A 37 -4.21 -25.65 5.58
N PRO A 38 -5.07 -26.24 4.73
CA PRO A 38 -5.77 -25.48 3.69
C PRO A 38 -6.70 -24.48 4.37
N LEU A 39 -6.29 -23.21 4.41
CA LEU A 39 -7.11 -22.10 4.92
C LEU A 39 -8.33 -21.92 4.01
N HIS A 40 -9.40 -22.68 4.28
CA HIS A 40 -10.68 -22.53 3.59
C HIS A 40 -11.39 -21.20 3.94
N ASN A 41 -10.91 -20.50 4.96
CA ASN A 41 -11.47 -19.24 5.40
C ASN A 41 -10.76 -18.05 4.73
N ILE A 42 -11.48 -17.35 3.85
CA ILE A 42 -11.03 -16.14 3.15
C ILE A 42 -10.41 -15.13 4.14
N PHE A 43 -11.01 -14.93 5.32
CA PHE A 43 -10.49 -14.00 6.33
C PHE A 43 -9.10 -14.37 6.82
N ALA A 44 -8.87 -15.65 7.11
CA ALA A 44 -7.58 -16.13 7.59
C ALA A 44 -6.49 -15.95 6.52
N SER A 45 -6.80 -16.30 5.27
CA SER A 45 -5.91 -16.10 4.13
C SER A 45 -5.59 -14.62 3.90
N THR A 46 -6.60 -13.74 3.96
CA THR A 46 -6.40 -12.29 3.85
C THR A 46 -5.48 -11.77 4.95
N LEU A 47 -5.70 -12.14 6.22
CA LEU A 47 -4.85 -11.69 7.33
C LEU A 47 -3.42 -12.20 7.21
N MET A 48 -3.26 -13.47 6.83
CA MET A 48 -1.95 -14.08 6.66
C MET A 48 -1.13 -13.40 5.54
N ILE A 49 -1.79 -12.96 4.47
CA ILE A 49 -1.14 -12.22 3.38
C ILE A 49 -0.86 -10.77 3.80
N ALA A 50 -1.84 -10.10 4.38
CA ALA A 50 -1.81 -8.65 4.55
C ALA A 50 -1.03 -8.19 5.79
N LEU A 51 -1.06 -8.93 6.91
CA LEU A 51 -0.38 -8.52 8.14
C LEU A 51 1.15 -8.43 8.01
N PRO A 52 1.85 -9.39 7.37
CA PRO A 52 3.29 -9.27 7.14
C PRO A 52 3.68 -8.01 6.39
N ILE A 53 2.80 -7.49 5.51
CA ILE A 53 3.03 -6.28 4.72
C ILE A 53 2.66 -5.02 5.52
N SER A 54 1.51 -5.01 6.20
CA SER A 54 0.97 -3.81 6.84
C SER A 54 1.70 -3.41 8.13
N ILE A 55 2.28 -4.37 8.86
CA ILE A 55 3.03 -4.09 10.10
C ILE A 55 4.32 -3.29 9.80
N PRO A 56 5.22 -3.73 8.89
CA PRO A 56 6.39 -2.93 8.52
C PRO A 56 6.02 -1.55 7.96
N GLN A 57 4.97 -1.46 7.11
CA GLN A 57 4.48 -0.18 6.58
C GLN A 57 4.07 0.77 7.71
N TRP A 58 3.32 0.27 8.70
CA TRP A 58 2.94 1.06 9.87
C TRP A 58 4.16 1.54 10.65
N LEU A 59 5.13 0.65 10.91
CA LEU A 59 6.36 1.00 11.61
C LEU A 59 7.14 2.11 10.87
N ALA A 60 7.23 2.04 9.54
CA ALA A 60 7.83 3.08 8.71
C ALA A 60 7.05 4.40 8.81
N LEU A 61 5.74 4.37 8.62
CA LEU A 61 4.91 5.57 8.69
C LEU A 61 4.94 6.24 10.07
N ARG A 62 5.00 5.46 11.15
CA ARG A 62 5.10 5.97 12.51
C ARG A 62 6.41 6.72 12.78
N ARG A 63 7.43 6.53 11.93
CA ARG A 63 8.65 7.36 11.95
C ARG A 63 8.48 8.67 11.18
N LEU A 64 7.55 8.74 10.24
CA LEU A 64 7.28 9.92 9.39
C LEU A 64 6.21 10.84 9.99
N GLY A 65 5.30 10.31 10.80
CA GLY A 65 4.27 11.08 11.48
C GLY A 65 3.45 10.25 12.47
N PRO A 66 2.50 10.87 13.19
CA PRO A 66 1.67 10.21 14.20
C PRO A 66 0.58 9.35 13.55
N VAL A 67 0.96 8.23 12.93
CA VAL A 67 0.03 7.30 12.28
C VAL A 67 -0.52 6.29 13.30
N SER A 68 -1.85 6.18 13.35
CA SER A 68 -2.55 5.23 14.21
C SER A 68 -2.22 3.78 13.88
N TRP A 69 -2.25 2.90 14.89
CA TRP A 69 -2.11 1.45 14.72
C TRP A 69 -3.19 0.85 13.82
N LEU A 70 -4.33 1.55 13.64
CA LEU A 70 -5.37 1.19 12.67
C LEU A 70 -4.83 1.04 11.24
N TRP A 71 -3.66 1.61 10.92
CA TRP A 71 -2.96 1.37 9.66
C TRP A 71 -2.77 -0.12 9.36
N ILE A 72 -2.45 -0.92 10.38
CA ILE A 72 -2.20 -2.35 10.24
C ILE A 72 -3.42 -3.07 9.63
N LEU A 73 -4.62 -2.58 9.93
CA LEU A 73 -5.88 -3.12 9.43
C LEU A 73 -6.30 -2.56 8.06
N SER A 74 -5.70 -1.46 7.61
CA SER A 74 -6.06 -0.83 6.33
C SER A 74 -5.89 -1.76 5.14
N PHE A 75 -4.76 -2.48 5.07
CA PHE A 75 -4.46 -3.39 3.97
C PHE A 75 -5.32 -4.67 4.01
N PRO A 76 -5.49 -5.38 5.16
CA PRO A 76 -6.44 -6.49 5.24
C PRO A 76 -7.88 -6.10 4.88
N ILE A 77 -8.37 -4.95 5.36
CA ILE A 77 -9.74 -4.50 5.06
C ILE A 77 -9.88 -4.23 3.56
N GLY A 78 -8.93 -3.51 2.96
CA GLY A 78 -8.99 -3.19 1.55
C GLY A 78 -8.82 -4.42 0.64
N LEU A 79 -7.96 -5.37 1.03
CA LEU A 79 -7.79 -6.65 0.33
C LEU A 79 -9.04 -7.53 0.45
N LEU A 80 -9.65 -7.61 1.63
CA LEU A 80 -10.91 -8.33 1.82
C LEU A 80 -12.03 -7.70 0.97
N ALA A 81 -12.14 -6.36 0.97
CA ALA A 81 -13.10 -5.65 0.13
C ALA A 81 -12.89 -5.96 -1.35
N ALA A 82 -11.64 -5.98 -1.83
CA ALA A 82 -11.32 -6.39 -3.20
C ALA A 82 -11.80 -7.82 -3.49
N VAL A 83 -11.49 -8.79 -2.63
CA VAL A 83 -11.93 -10.19 -2.81
C VAL A 83 -13.44 -10.30 -2.86
N LEU A 84 -14.16 -9.63 -1.95
CA LEU A 84 -15.63 -9.66 -1.92
C LEU A 84 -16.24 -9.00 -3.16
N VAL A 85 -15.72 -7.85 -3.58
CA VAL A 85 -16.18 -7.16 -4.80
C VAL A 85 -15.96 -8.02 -6.04
N PHE A 86 -14.79 -8.67 -6.18
CA PHE A 86 -14.53 -9.55 -7.34
C PHE A 86 -15.34 -10.84 -7.32
N ARG A 87 -15.66 -11.38 -6.13
CA ARG A 87 -16.50 -12.57 -5.99
C ARG A 87 -17.92 -12.31 -6.49
N ASP A 88 -18.48 -11.15 -6.16
CA ASP A 88 -19.88 -10.83 -6.42
C ASP A 88 -20.06 -9.98 -7.70
N LEU A 89 -18.98 -9.64 -8.40
CA LEU A 89 -19.05 -8.89 -9.65
C LEU A 89 -19.70 -9.77 -10.73
N PRO A 90 -20.78 -9.33 -11.39
CA PRO A 90 -21.36 -10.12 -12.47
C PRO A 90 -20.35 -10.25 -13.62
N ILE A 91 -20.25 -11.45 -14.21
CA ILE A 91 -19.27 -11.79 -15.24
C ILE A 91 -19.25 -10.78 -16.41
N GLY A 92 -20.38 -10.15 -16.73
CA GLY A 92 -20.48 -9.15 -17.80
C GLY A 92 -20.00 -7.73 -17.46
N TRP A 93 -19.62 -7.44 -16.21
CA TRP A 93 -19.17 -6.10 -15.79
C TRP A 93 -17.68 -5.87 -15.96
N LEU A 94 -16.87 -6.93 -16.02
CA LEU A 94 -15.51 -6.83 -16.52
C LEU A 94 -15.59 -7.00 -18.03
N PRO A 95 -15.33 -5.94 -18.82
CA PRO A 95 -15.21 -6.10 -20.25
C PRO A 95 -14.09 -7.13 -20.49
N PHE A 96 -14.27 -8.00 -21.47
CA PHE A 96 -13.34 -9.07 -21.85
C PHE A 96 -13.26 -10.25 -20.87
N VAL A 97 -14.30 -11.10 -20.95
CA VAL A 97 -14.34 -12.51 -20.52
C VAL A 97 -13.57 -13.36 -21.56
N ASP A 98 -12.35 -12.95 -21.88
CA ASP A 98 -11.33 -13.89 -22.32
C ASP A 98 -10.40 -14.00 -21.13
N ASP A 99 -10.42 -15.15 -20.47
CA ASP A 99 -9.84 -15.38 -19.14
C ASP A 99 -8.31 -15.14 -19.05
N GLU A 100 -7.66 -14.80 -20.17
CA GLU A 100 -6.23 -14.55 -20.29
C GLU A 100 -5.88 -13.16 -20.83
N SER A 101 -6.86 -12.28 -21.08
CA SER A 101 -6.57 -10.93 -21.60
C SER A 101 -5.76 -10.11 -20.59
N PRO A 102 -4.53 -9.65 -20.95
CA PRO A 102 -3.72 -8.84 -20.04
C PRO A 102 -4.44 -7.58 -19.58
N LEU A 103 -5.26 -6.99 -20.45
CA LEU A 103 -6.02 -5.78 -20.14
C LEU A 103 -7.08 -6.02 -19.06
N SER A 104 -7.78 -7.16 -19.09
CA SER A 104 -8.78 -7.52 -18.09
C SER A 104 -8.14 -7.73 -16.72
N ILE A 105 -7.04 -8.49 -16.69
CA ILE A 105 -6.30 -8.75 -15.45
C ILE A 105 -5.77 -7.43 -14.89
N THR A 106 -5.12 -6.60 -15.70
CA THR A 106 -4.65 -5.27 -15.28
C THR A 106 -5.78 -4.38 -14.74
N THR A 107 -6.96 -4.41 -15.36
CA THR A 107 -8.13 -3.65 -14.91
C THR A 107 -8.63 -4.16 -13.54
N GLY A 108 -8.63 -5.48 -13.33
CA GLY A 108 -8.90 -6.08 -12.03
C GLY A 108 -7.92 -5.59 -10.96
N TYR A 109 -6.62 -5.59 -11.24
CA TYR A 109 -5.63 -5.10 -10.28
C TYR A 109 -5.70 -3.57 -10.05
N LEU A 110 -6.14 -2.80 -11.04
CA LEU A 110 -6.42 -1.38 -10.87
C LEU A 110 -7.55 -1.16 -9.86
N LEU A 111 -8.68 -1.88 -10.02
CA LEU A 111 -9.82 -1.81 -9.11
C LEU A 111 -9.46 -2.34 -7.72
N GLY A 112 -8.76 -3.47 -7.65
CA GLY A 112 -8.25 -4.03 -6.39
C GLY A 112 -7.34 -3.04 -5.65
N GLY A 113 -6.46 -2.36 -6.39
CA GLY A 113 -5.61 -1.32 -5.83
C GLY A 113 -6.37 -0.08 -5.35
N LEU A 114 -7.47 0.30 -5.99
CA LEU A 114 -8.36 1.36 -5.46
C LEU A 114 -9.00 0.93 -4.14
N LEU A 115 -9.52 -0.29 -4.05
CA LEU A 115 -10.15 -0.81 -2.84
C LEU A 115 -9.15 -0.95 -1.68
N ILE A 116 -7.93 -1.38 -1.98
CA ILE A 116 -6.80 -1.42 -1.03
C ILE A 116 -6.39 -0.01 -0.58
N GLY A 117 -6.29 0.92 -1.53
CA GLY A 117 -5.83 2.28 -1.27
C GLY A 117 -6.85 3.11 -0.51
N LEU A 118 -8.15 2.78 -0.55
CA LEU A 118 -9.22 3.60 0.02
C LEU A 118 -9.13 3.71 1.57
N PRO A 119 -8.99 2.61 2.35
CA PRO A 119 -8.74 2.70 3.79
C PRO A 119 -7.43 3.44 4.11
N GLN A 120 -6.36 3.16 3.35
CA GLN A 120 -5.05 3.79 3.52
C GLN A 120 -5.15 5.31 3.31
N TRP A 121 -5.83 5.71 2.24
CA TRP A 121 -6.10 7.11 1.91
C TRP A 121 -6.84 7.82 3.04
N TYR A 122 -7.90 7.21 3.58
CA TYR A 122 -8.65 7.76 4.71
C TYR A 122 -7.75 8.05 5.91
N LEU A 123 -6.85 7.12 6.24
CA LEU A 123 -5.91 7.27 7.36
C LEU A 123 -4.77 8.26 7.08
N LEU A 124 -4.39 8.49 5.82
CA LEU A 124 -3.33 9.44 5.44
C LEU A 124 -3.80 10.90 5.32
N ARG A 125 -5.10 11.16 5.17
CA ARG A 125 -5.61 12.55 4.98
C ARG A 125 -5.09 13.56 6.02
N PRO A 126 -4.96 13.23 7.31
CA PRO A 126 -4.51 14.20 8.31
C PRO A 126 -3.04 14.61 8.17
N ILE A 127 -2.20 13.80 7.50
CA ILE A 127 -0.73 14.00 7.44
C ILE A 127 -0.19 14.22 6.03
N LEU A 128 -1.01 13.96 5.00
CA LEU A 128 -0.59 14.00 3.60
C LEU A 128 -1.47 15.00 2.82
N SER A 129 -0.85 16.09 2.36
CA SER A 129 -1.55 17.20 1.68
C SER A 129 -2.33 16.77 0.43
N ARG A 130 -1.79 15.78 -0.29
CA ARG A 130 -2.37 15.22 -1.52
C ARG A 130 -2.64 13.73 -1.35
N ALA A 131 -3.36 13.37 -0.29
CA ALA A 131 -3.64 11.97 0.02
C ALA A 131 -4.35 11.23 -1.13
N SER A 132 -5.16 11.90 -1.94
CA SER A 132 -5.80 11.27 -3.12
C SER A 132 -4.78 10.74 -4.14
N LEU A 133 -3.61 11.37 -4.27
CA LEU A 133 -2.54 10.85 -5.13
C LEU A 133 -1.97 9.54 -4.60
N PHE A 134 -2.05 9.30 -3.29
CA PHE A 134 -1.64 8.02 -2.72
C PHE A 134 -2.57 6.89 -3.15
N LEU A 135 -3.89 7.13 -3.14
CA LEU A 135 -4.89 6.19 -3.67
C LEU A 135 -4.60 5.84 -5.14
N LEU A 136 -4.37 6.86 -5.98
CA LEU A 136 -4.04 6.67 -7.40
C LEU A 136 -2.70 5.94 -7.58
N ALA A 137 -1.71 6.22 -6.73
CA ALA A 137 -0.42 5.55 -6.76
C ALA A 137 -0.51 4.07 -6.35
N THR A 138 -1.36 3.73 -5.37
CA THR A 138 -1.63 2.34 -4.99
C THR A 138 -2.27 1.59 -6.16
N ALA A 139 -3.32 2.15 -6.76
CA ALA A 139 -4.01 1.55 -7.90
C ALA A 139 -3.11 1.42 -9.14
N GLY A 140 -2.46 2.52 -9.54
CA GLY A 140 -1.58 2.55 -10.70
C GLY A 140 -0.33 1.69 -10.51
N GLY A 141 0.28 1.69 -9.32
CA GLY A 141 1.45 0.87 -9.03
C GLY A 141 1.17 -0.63 -9.13
N LEU A 142 0.03 -1.09 -8.60
CA LEU A 142 -0.38 -2.49 -8.73
C LEU A 142 -0.73 -2.86 -10.17
N ALA A 143 -1.54 -2.04 -10.85
CA ALA A 143 -1.96 -2.29 -12.22
C ALA A 143 -0.76 -2.32 -13.20
N LEU A 144 0.14 -1.33 -13.11
CA LEU A 144 1.33 -1.26 -13.97
C LEU A 144 2.31 -2.39 -13.68
N GLY A 145 2.52 -2.73 -12.40
CA GLY A 145 3.37 -3.86 -12.03
C GLY A 145 2.88 -5.17 -12.64
N ILE A 146 1.57 -5.42 -12.58
CA ILE A 146 0.96 -6.61 -13.17
C ILE A 146 1.00 -6.56 -14.70
N LEU A 147 0.73 -5.42 -15.32
CA LEU A 147 0.83 -5.26 -16.76
C LEU A 147 2.24 -5.60 -17.27
N VAL A 148 3.27 -5.15 -16.57
CA VAL A 148 4.67 -5.49 -16.89
C VAL A 148 4.91 -6.99 -16.75
N VAL A 149 4.46 -7.62 -15.66
CA VAL A 149 4.57 -9.08 -15.46
C VAL A 149 3.91 -9.85 -16.60
N LEU A 150 2.72 -9.43 -17.04
CA LEU A 150 1.97 -10.11 -18.10
C LEU A 150 2.62 -9.92 -19.48
N ILE A 151 3.00 -8.69 -19.86
CA ILE A 151 3.62 -8.42 -21.17
C ILE A 151 4.99 -9.09 -21.30
N THR A 152 5.74 -9.22 -20.20
CA THR A 152 7.07 -9.85 -20.19
C THR A 152 7.04 -11.34 -19.92
N ASP A 153 5.85 -11.92 -19.77
CA ASP A 153 5.64 -13.33 -19.43
C ASP A 153 6.40 -13.78 -18.16
N LEU A 154 6.63 -12.85 -17.23
CA LEU A 154 7.51 -13.06 -16.08
C LEU A 154 6.97 -14.12 -15.13
N ILE A 155 5.64 -14.31 -15.13
CA ILE A 155 4.96 -15.28 -14.28
C ILE A 155 5.32 -16.72 -14.65
N ASN A 156 5.52 -16.99 -15.94
CA ASN A 156 5.92 -18.29 -16.46
C ASN A 156 7.42 -18.54 -16.31
N ILE A 157 8.23 -17.47 -16.26
CA ILE A 157 9.68 -17.55 -16.00
C ILE A 157 9.97 -17.75 -14.51
N SER A 158 9.38 -16.91 -13.65
CA SER A 158 9.59 -16.95 -12.20
C SER A 158 8.47 -16.21 -11.45
N GLY A 159 7.65 -16.97 -10.72
CA GLY A 159 6.61 -16.41 -9.85
C GLY A 159 7.18 -15.47 -8.77
N ILE A 160 8.37 -15.76 -8.23
CA ILE A 160 9.03 -14.89 -7.24
C ILE A 160 9.41 -13.55 -7.88
N LEU A 161 10.04 -13.58 -9.06
CA LEU A 161 10.44 -12.36 -9.75
C LEU A 161 9.22 -11.50 -10.11
N SER A 162 8.11 -12.14 -10.49
CA SER A 162 6.83 -11.48 -10.75
C SER A 162 6.31 -10.72 -9.53
N ILE A 163 6.31 -11.36 -8.36
CA ILE A 163 5.89 -10.72 -7.10
C ILE A 163 6.81 -9.53 -6.78
N VAL A 164 8.13 -9.68 -6.95
CA VAL A 164 9.11 -8.61 -6.70
C VAL A 164 8.84 -7.42 -7.62
N VAL A 165 8.59 -7.64 -8.92
CA VAL A 165 8.30 -6.55 -9.87
C VAL A 165 7.04 -5.80 -9.45
N VAL A 166 5.93 -6.50 -9.15
CA VAL A 166 4.69 -5.85 -8.69
C VAL A 166 4.93 -5.04 -7.41
N ALA A 167 5.66 -5.62 -6.45
CA ALA A 167 6.04 -4.93 -5.22
C ALA A 167 6.86 -3.66 -5.49
N LEU A 168 7.83 -3.71 -6.40
CA LEU A 168 8.66 -2.55 -6.75
C LEU A 168 7.85 -1.43 -7.40
N PHE A 169 6.92 -1.74 -8.30
CA PHE A 169 6.03 -0.74 -8.89
C PHE A 169 5.11 -0.11 -7.82
N TYR A 170 4.44 -0.94 -7.02
CA TYR A 170 3.59 -0.45 -5.93
C TYR A 170 4.37 0.46 -4.96
N THR A 171 5.54 0.03 -4.50
CA THR A 171 6.35 0.76 -3.52
C THR A 171 7.01 2.00 -4.10
N GLY A 172 7.44 1.95 -5.35
CA GLY A 172 8.00 3.08 -6.07
C GLY A 172 6.98 4.21 -6.19
N PHE A 173 5.79 3.92 -6.69
CA PHE A 173 4.73 4.92 -6.87
C PHE A 173 4.28 5.51 -5.54
N THR A 174 3.91 4.67 -4.58
CA THR A 174 3.43 5.13 -3.26
C THR A 174 4.53 5.84 -2.45
N GLY A 175 5.77 5.38 -2.56
CA GLY A 175 6.94 5.99 -1.91
C GLY A 175 7.29 7.37 -2.46
N ILE A 176 7.16 7.58 -3.79
CA ILE A 176 7.33 8.90 -4.41
C ILE A 176 6.28 9.88 -3.87
N ILE A 177 5.01 9.44 -3.79
CA ILE A 177 3.94 10.29 -3.26
C ILE A 177 4.16 10.63 -1.79
N LEU A 178 4.53 9.65 -0.95
CA LEU A 178 4.86 9.92 0.45
C LEU A 178 6.01 10.92 0.57
N SER A 179 7.06 10.77 -0.23
CA SER A 179 8.22 11.66 -0.16
C SER A 179 7.92 13.10 -0.55
N ARG A 180 6.95 13.31 -1.45
CA ARG A 180 6.58 14.64 -1.96
C ARG A 180 5.40 15.28 -1.21
N GLY A 181 4.53 14.47 -0.62
CA GLY A 181 3.24 14.93 -0.11
C GLY A 181 3.19 15.17 1.39
N LEU A 182 4.19 14.73 2.16
CA LEU A 182 4.22 14.89 3.63
C LEU A 182 4.10 16.37 3.99
N VAL A 183 3.07 16.69 4.77
CA VAL A 183 2.90 18.04 5.31
C VAL A 183 4.05 18.29 6.26
N LYS A 184 4.92 19.25 5.94
CA LYS A 184 5.90 19.72 6.91
C LYS A 184 5.10 20.25 8.10
N PRO A 185 5.38 19.83 9.34
CA PRO A 185 4.78 20.47 10.50
C PRO A 185 5.15 21.95 10.38
N ASP A 186 4.15 22.80 10.11
CA ASP A 186 4.35 24.22 9.94
C ASP A 186 5.19 24.70 11.12
N SER A 187 6.27 25.43 10.81
CA SER A 187 7.01 26.24 11.78
C SER A 187 5.97 26.90 12.69
N PRO A 188 6.11 26.79 14.02
CA PRO A 188 5.07 27.13 14.97
C PRO A 188 4.41 28.41 14.50
N ARG A 189 3.11 28.34 14.19
CA ARG A 189 2.31 29.52 13.84
C ARG A 189 2.71 30.54 14.87
N SER A 190 3.44 31.57 14.45
CA SER A 190 3.72 32.70 15.32
C SER A 190 2.34 33.16 15.68
N PHE A 191 1.89 32.83 16.90
CA PHE A 191 0.81 33.52 17.53
C PHE A 191 1.34 34.94 17.56
N SER A 192 0.98 35.71 16.54
CA SER A 192 1.00 37.15 16.61
C SER A 192 0.21 37.41 17.86
N SER A 193 0.93 37.74 18.92
CA SER A 193 0.37 38.38 20.09
C SER A 193 -0.41 39.55 19.54
N GLU A 194 -1.72 39.36 19.36
CA GLU A 194 -2.65 40.48 19.29
C GLU A 194 -2.41 41.22 20.59
N THR A 195 -1.60 42.27 20.51
CA THR A 195 -1.47 43.28 21.52
C THR A 195 -2.86 43.85 21.68
N VAL A 196 -3.58 43.31 22.66
CA VAL A 196 -4.79 43.91 23.20
C VAL A 196 -4.42 45.34 23.59
N GLN A 197 -4.84 46.32 22.80
CA GLN A 197 -4.73 47.71 23.20
C GLN A 197 -5.72 47.94 24.35
N PRO A 198 -5.27 48.37 25.54
CA PRO A 198 -6.18 48.77 26.59
C PRO A 198 -6.86 50.09 26.17
N SER A 199 -8.19 50.07 26.22
CA SER A 199 -9.08 51.24 26.08
C SER A 199 -9.03 52.14 27.30
#